data_AF-A0A8S2MVL5-F1
#
_entry.id   AF-A0A8S2MVL5-F1
#
_cell.length_a   1.000
_cell.length_b   1.000
_cell.length_c   1.000
_cell.angle_alpha   90.00
_cell.angle_beta   90.00
_cell.angle_gamma   90.00
#
_symmetry.space_group_name_H-M   'P 1'
#
loop_
_entity.id
_entity.type
_entity.pdbx_description
1 polymer ?
#
loop_
_entity_poly.entity_id
_entity_poly.type
_entity_poly.pdbx_seq_one_letter_code
_entity_poly.pdbx_strand_id
1 'polypeptide(L)'
;MSPRSGMSRGVTTGQLIASHILDTRKSGRSENRIVYTPINEQGYYQPDPSHPNQGYLTPHWGNLKPLLLDVGSQFRASNTVRETPAARLLFLNSMLYMNDFNEVRVFGARVSANRTSDQTEIGSFWAYDEQNNSLEDNARLFNIVNYVMVDAGIAVWDSKYYYSLWRPIIGIRQRTTSNVVDRNWRPLGAPTNGTGDNFTPEFSSYDSGHATFGSAVFYVLCRFYDADDISFEFQSDEYNGVHWRINQEEGQSMGQKVGSFVFDQLSQ
;
A
#
# COMPACT_ATOMS: atom_id res chain seq x y z
N MET A 1 25.53 22.14 -31.02
CA MET A 1 24.56 21.04 -30.83
C MET A 1 23.21 21.67 -30.52
N SER A 2 22.15 21.37 -31.28
CA SER A 2 20.84 22.03 -31.10
C SER A 2 20.14 21.51 -29.83
N PRO A 3 19.66 22.37 -28.93
CA PRO A 3 19.03 22.00 -27.65
C PRO A 3 17.85 21.03 -27.75
N ARG A 4 17.23 20.89 -28.94
CA ARG A 4 16.05 20.03 -29.18
C ARG A 4 16.37 18.54 -29.39
N SER A 5 17.63 18.15 -29.57
CA SER A 5 17.97 16.74 -29.85
C SER A 5 17.82 15.82 -28.63
N GLY A 6 18.01 16.35 -27.42
CA GLY A 6 17.85 15.57 -26.17
C GLY A 6 16.39 15.22 -25.90
N MET A 7 15.51 16.22 -25.97
CA MET A 7 14.06 16.04 -25.81
C MET A 7 13.48 15.08 -26.85
N SER A 8 13.83 15.23 -28.13
CA SER A 8 13.35 14.34 -29.18
C SER A 8 13.80 12.89 -28.98
N ARG A 9 15.05 12.65 -28.56
CA ARG A 9 15.52 11.30 -28.23
C ARG A 9 14.80 10.72 -27.02
N GLY A 10 14.55 11.53 -25.98
CA GLY A 10 13.79 11.12 -24.81
C GLY A 10 12.36 10.68 -25.15
N VAL A 11 11.66 11.45 -25.99
CA VAL A 11 10.32 11.10 -26.49
C VAL A 11 10.36 9.79 -27.28
N THR A 12 11.31 9.62 -28.20
CA THR A 12 11.43 8.39 -29.00
C THR A 12 11.72 7.17 -28.11
N THR A 13 12.62 7.30 -27.13
CA THR A 13 12.91 6.22 -26.19
C THR A 13 11.69 5.88 -25.33
N GLY A 14 10.97 6.89 -24.82
CA GLY A 14 9.74 6.70 -24.07
C GLY A 14 8.65 5.98 -24.89
N GLN A 15 8.47 6.37 -26.16
CA GLN A 15 7.56 5.70 -27.08
C GLN A 15 7.95 4.23 -27.33
N LEU A 16 9.24 3.95 -27.52
CA LEU A 16 9.73 2.58 -27.71
C LEU A 16 9.47 1.71 -26.47
N ILE A 17 9.73 2.23 -25.27
CA ILE A 17 9.47 1.53 -24.01
C ILE A 17 7.97 1.28 -23.85
N ALA A 18 7.14 2.31 -24.07
CA ALA A 18 5.69 2.19 -23.99
C ALA A 18 5.14 1.16 -25.00
N SER A 19 5.59 1.21 -26.25
CA SER A 19 5.21 0.22 -27.27
C SER A 19 5.64 -1.19 -26.87
N HIS A 20 6.86 -1.37 -26.36
CA HIS A 20 7.33 -2.67 -25.90
C HIS A 20 6.50 -3.23 -24.74
N ILE A 21 6.13 -2.38 -23.76
CA ILE A 21 5.23 -2.76 -22.67
C ILE A 21 3.87 -3.16 -23.22
N LEU A 22 3.24 -2.32 -24.06
CA LEU A 22 1.93 -2.60 -24.66
C LEU A 22 1.95 -3.89 -25.48
N ASP A 23 2.97 -4.11 -26.30
CA ASP A 23 3.13 -5.34 -27.09
C ASP A 23 3.25 -6.58 -26.19
N THR A 24 3.97 -6.47 -25.08
CA THR A 24 4.08 -7.54 -24.07
C THR A 24 2.73 -7.83 -23.38
N ARG A 25 1.83 -6.83 -23.33
CA ARG A 25 0.52 -6.92 -22.69
C ARG A 25 -0.63 -7.27 -23.64
N LYS A 26 -0.46 -7.15 -24.97
CA LYS A 26 -1.47 -7.54 -25.97
C LYS A 26 -1.90 -9.01 -25.85
N SER A 27 -1.02 -9.90 -25.38
CA SER A 27 -1.34 -11.31 -25.13
C SER A 27 -1.78 -11.57 -23.68
N GLY A 28 -2.13 -10.52 -22.93
CA GLY A 28 -2.38 -10.54 -21.49
C GLY A 28 -3.74 -11.11 -21.09
N ARG A 29 -4.66 -11.30 -22.05
CA ARG A 29 -5.99 -11.92 -21.89
C ARG A 29 -6.99 -11.11 -21.06
N SER A 30 -6.74 -9.83 -20.82
CA SER A 30 -7.63 -8.91 -20.10
C SER A 30 -9.01 -8.76 -20.75
N GLU A 31 -9.02 -8.83 -22.07
CA GLU A 31 -10.15 -8.74 -22.97
C GLU A 31 -10.98 -10.03 -23.05
N ASN A 32 -10.47 -11.14 -22.50
CA ASN A 32 -11.22 -12.39 -22.51
C ASN A 32 -12.57 -12.22 -21.80
N ARG A 33 -13.59 -12.88 -22.32
CA ARG A 33 -14.92 -12.94 -21.70
C ARG A 33 -15.22 -14.39 -21.42
N ILE A 34 -14.77 -14.88 -20.25
CA ILE A 34 -15.14 -16.21 -19.75
C ILE A 34 -16.43 -16.04 -18.94
N VAL A 35 -17.31 -17.03 -19.00
CA VAL A 35 -18.51 -17.09 -18.15
C VAL A 35 -18.22 -18.01 -16.97
N TYR A 36 -18.45 -17.53 -15.75
CA TYR A 36 -18.46 -18.39 -14.57
C TYR A 36 -19.78 -19.17 -14.52
N THR A 37 -19.69 -20.49 -14.42
CA THR A 37 -20.86 -21.36 -14.27
C THR A 37 -21.03 -21.71 -12.80
N PRO A 38 -22.05 -21.20 -12.10
CA PRO A 38 -22.26 -21.52 -10.69
C PRO A 38 -22.63 -23.00 -10.51
N ILE A 39 -22.12 -23.58 -9.42
CA ILE A 39 -22.53 -24.90 -8.94
C ILE A 39 -23.67 -24.66 -7.94
N ASN A 40 -24.89 -25.11 -8.24
CA ASN A 40 -26.08 -24.85 -7.42
C ASN A 40 -26.15 -25.76 -6.17
N GLU A 41 -25.12 -25.69 -5.32
CA GLU A 41 -25.00 -26.44 -4.08
C GLU A 41 -24.58 -25.53 -2.92
N GLN A 42 -24.86 -25.97 -1.69
CA GLN A 42 -24.57 -25.19 -0.49
C GLN A 42 -23.07 -24.88 -0.35
N GLY A 43 -22.76 -23.62 -0.06
CA GLY A 43 -21.38 -23.14 0.13
C GLY A 43 -20.65 -22.77 -1.18
N TYR A 44 -21.25 -22.99 -2.35
CA TYR A 44 -20.74 -22.42 -3.59
C TYR A 44 -21.28 -21.01 -3.81
N TYR A 45 -20.51 -20.18 -4.52
CA TYR A 45 -20.94 -18.82 -4.86
C TYR A 45 -22.18 -18.85 -5.73
N GLN A 46 -23.20 -18.10 -5.32
CA GLN A 46 -24.49 -17.92 -5.99
C GLN A 46 -24.73 -16.44 -6.27
N PRO A 47 -25.64 -16.09 -7.22
CA PRO A 47 -26.10 -14.72 -7.37
C PRO A 47 -26.66 -14.16 -6.06
N ASP A 48 -26.44 -12.86 -5.83
CA ASP A 48 -27.05 -12.16 -4.70
C ASP A 48 -28.58 -12.22 -4.84
N PRO A 49 -29.32 -12.75 -3.84
CA PRO A 49 -30.78 -12.77 -3.87
C PRO A 49 -31.44 -11.39 -4.03
N SER A 50 -30.77 -10.32 -3.59
CA SER A 50 -31.24 -8.93 -3.72
C SER A 50 -30.90 -8.33 -5.09
N HIS A 51 -29.88 -8.86 -5.77
CA HIS A 51 -29.41 -8.40 -7.08
C HIS A 51 -29.13 -9.60 -8.01
N PRO A 52 -30.15 -10.42 -8.34
CA PRO A 52 -29.95 -11.71 -9.01
C PRO A 52 -29.39 -11.58 -10.43
N ASN A 53 -29.48 -10.40 -11.04
CA ASN A 53 -29.05 -10.13 -12.41
C ASN A 53 -27.67 -9.45 -12.50
N GLN A 54 -26.94 -9.27 -11.39
CA GLN A 54 -25.65 -8.55 -11.38
C GLN A 54 -24.54 -9.26 -12.17
N GLY A 55 -24.71 -10.55 -12.49
CA GLY A 55 -23.73 -11.34 -13.19
C GLY A 55 -22.49 -11.68 -12.35
N TYR A 56 -21.40 -12.04 -13.02
CA TYR A 56 -20.13 -12.43 -12.41
C TYR A 56 -19.03 -11.53 -12.96
N LEU A 57 -18.45 -10.69 -12.12
CA LEU A 57 -17.43 -9.75 -12.55
C LEU A 57 -16.11 -10.48 -12.86
N THR A 58 -15.60 -10.28 -14.08
CA THR A 58 -14.25 -10.68 -14.54
C THR A 58 -13.76 -12.07 -14.05
N PRO A 59 -14.50 -13.17 -14.27
CA PRO A 59 -14.10 -14.49 -13.75
C PRO A 59 -12.80 -15.03 -14.36
N HIS A 60 -12.30 -14.40 -15.43
CA HIS A 60 -11.02 -14.72 -16.07
C HIS A 60 -9.81 -14.01 -15.46
N TRP A 61 -9.98 -13.10 -14.48
CA TRP A 61 -8.89 -12.23 -14.00
C TRP A 61 -7.71 -13.00 -13.39
N GLY A 62 -7.98 -14.15 -12.75
CA GLY A 62 -6.92 -15.04 -12.23
C GLY A 62 -6.08 -15.73 -13.32
N ASN A 63 -6.49 -15.65 -14.59
CA ASN A 63 -5.83 -16.27 -15.74
C ASN A 63 -5.07 -15.26 -16.63
N LEU A 64 -4.98 -13.99 -16.20
CA LEU A 64 -4.17 -13.00 -16.89
C LEU A 64 -2.70 -13.42 -16.89
N LYS A 65 -1.96 -13.02 -17.92
CA LYS A 65 -0.50 -13.13 -17.90
C LYS A 65 0.03 -12.25 -16.77
N PRO A 66 0.64 -12.81 -15.71
CA PRO A 66 1.16 -11.99 -14.63
C PRO A 66 2.40 -11.21 -15.08
N LEU A 67 2.78 -10.19 -14.29
CA LEU A 67 4.01 -9.43 -14.54
C LEU A 67 5.25 -10.14 -13.99
N LEU A 68 5.13 -10.68 -12.77
CA LEU A 68 6.22 -11.36 -12.06
C LEU A 68 5.88 -12.78 -11.61
N LEU A 69 4.60 -13.09 -11.39
CA LEU A 69 4.18 -14.45 -11.06
C LEU A 69 4.34 -15.37 -12.28
N ASP A 70 4.67 -16.64 -12.03
CA ASP A 70 4.69 -17.64 -13.09
C ASP A 70 3.26 -17.92 -13.59
N VAL A 71 2.32 -18.04 -12.65
CA VAL A 71 0.88 -18.26 -12.90
C VAL A 71 0.04 -17.66 -11.77
N GLY A 72 -1.23 -17.33 -12.03
CA GLY A 72 -2.12 -16.77 -11.01
C GLY A 72 -2.37 -17.68 -9.80
N SER A 73 -2.09 -18.97 -9.90
CA SER A 73 -2.22 -19.93 -8.80
C SER A 73 -0.93 -20.16 -7.99
N GLN A 74 0.16 -19.45 -8.29
CA GLN A 74 1.48 -19.69 -7.66
C GLN A 74 1.42 -19.64 -6.13
N PHE A 75 0.61 -18.74 -5.58
CA PHE A 75 0.40 -18.58 -4.14
C PHE A 75 -1.09 -18.76 -3.76
N ARG A 76 -1.81 -19.65 -4.46
CA ARG A 76 -3.20 -19.94 -4.12
C ARG A 76 -3.30 -20.33 -2.63
N ALA A 77 -4.22 -19.68 -1.91
CA ALA A 77 -4.44 -19.93 -0.49
C ALA A 77 -4.68 -21.42 -0.20
N SER A 78 -4.35 -21.85 1.02
CA SER A 78 -4.50 -23.25 1.41
C SER A 78 -5.95 -23.74 1.25
N ASN A 79 -6.11 -25.04 1.05
CA ASN A 79 -7.41 -25.68 0.79
C ASN A 79 -8.31 -25.80 2.04
N THR A 80 -8.17 -24.90 3.02
CA THR A 80 -9.07 -24.80 4.17
C THR A 80 -10.52 -24.68 3.71
N VAL A 81 -10.77 -23.92 2.63
CA VAL A 81 -12.01 -23.98 1.88
C VAL A 81 -11.97 -25.20 0.97
N ARG A 82 -12.67 -26.26 1.39
CA ARG A 82 -12.60 -27.57 0.74
C ARG A 82 -13.28 -27.57 -0.64
N GLU A 83 -12.67 -28.28 -1.59
CA GLU A 83 -13.02 -28.22 -3.02
C GLU A 83 -14.19 -29.14 -3.42
N THR A 84 -14.45 -30.23 -2.69
CA THR A 84 -15.57 -31.13 -3.00
C THR A 84 -16.83 -30.75 -2.23
N PRO A 85 -18.04 -31.06 -2.74
CA PRO A 85 -19.29 -30.82 -2.03
C PRO A 85 -19.32 -31.34 -0.59
N ALA A 86 -18.95 -32.60 -0.38
CA ALA A 86 -18.93 -33.23 0.94
C ALA A 86 -17.95 -32.54 1.89
N ALA A 87 -16.77 -32.19 1.40
CA ALA A 87 -15.74 -31.56 2.18
C ALA A 87 -16.14 -30.10 2.53
N ARG A 88 -16.82 -29.39 1.64
CA ARG A 88 -17.37 -28.06 1.90
C ARG A 88 -18.45 -28.06 2.96
N LEU A 89 -19.36 -29.05 2.94
CA LEU A 89 -20.35 -29.23 4.01
C LEU A 89 -19.70 -29.47 5.37
N LEU A 90 -18.60 -30.23 5.44
CA LEU A 90 -17.83 -30.38 6.68
C LEU A 90 -17.24 -29.05 7.17
N PHE A 91 -16.74 -28.21 6.26
CA PHE A 91 -16.23 -26.88 6.61
C PHE A 91 -17.33 -25.95 7.12
N LEU A 92 -18.50 -25.92 6.47
CA LEU A 92 -19.64 -25.09 6.89
C LEU A 92 -20.18 -25.47 8.28
N ASN A 93 -19.98 -26.71 8.71
CA ASN A 93 -20.35 -27.19 10.05
C ASN A 93 -19.20 -27.09 11.07
N SER A 94 -18.03 -26.57 10.67
CA SER A 94 -16.89 -26.43 11.57
C SER A 94 -17.06 -25.25 12.52
N MET A 95 -16.45 -25.32 13.69
CA MET A 95 -16.41 -24.20 14.64
C MET A 95 -15.74 -22.96 14.04
N LEU A 96 -14.74 -23.14 13.18
CA LEU A 96 -14.05 -22.04 12.51
C LEU A 96 -15.04 -21.22 11.67
N TYR A 97 -15.76 -21.88 10.75
CA TYR A 97 -16.76 -21.21 9.93
C TYR A 97 -17.88 -20.60 10.79
N MET A 98 -18.34 -21.31 11.82
CA MET A 98 -19.46 -20.84 12.65
C MET A 98 -19.11 -19.59 13.48
N ASN A 99 -17.84 -19.45 13.90
CA ASN A 99 -17.36 -18.25 14.58
C ASN A 99 -17.37 -17.05 13.64
N ASP A 100 -16.73 -17.19 12.46
CA ASP A 100 -16.66 -16.12 11.45
C ASP A 100 -18.07 -15.73 10.97
N PHE A 101 -18.93 -16.72 10.72
CA PHE A 101 -20.32 -16.50 10.33
C PHE A 101 -21.09 -15.69 11.37
N ASN A 102 -20.94 -16.01 12.66
CA ASN A 102 -21.64 -15.28 13.72
C ASN A 102 -21.12 -13.86 13.89
N GLU A 103 -19.82 -13.64 13.73
CA GLU A 103 -19.24 -12.29 13.73
C GLU A 103 -19.83 -11.45 12.58
N VAL A 104 -19.76 -11.94 11.35
CA VAL A 104 -20.30 -11.23 10.18
C VAL A 104 -21.80 -11.01 10.30
N ARG A 105 -22.57 -11.98 10.82
CA ARG A 105 -24.01 -11.84 11.04
C ARG A 105 -24.35 -10.71 12.02
N VAL A 106 -23.54 -10.54 13.08
CA VAL A 106 -23.79 -9.55 14.14
C VAL A 106 -23.26 -8.17 13.75
N PHE A 107 -22.03 -8.08 13.24
CA PHE A 107 -21.37 -6.82 12.93
C PHE A 107 -21.59 -6.37 11.48
N GLY A 108 -21.61 -7.29 10.51
CA GLY A 108 -21.75 -6.97 9.08
C GLY A 108 -23.16 -6.58 8.64
N ALA A 109 -24.17 -6.67 9.51
CA ALA A 109 -25.54 -6.27 9.18
C ALA A 109 -25.63 -4.78 8.83
N ARG A 110 -26.41 -4.43 7.80
CA ARG A 110 -26.66 -3.03 7.36
C ARG A 110 -26.99 -2.12 8.53
N VAL A 111 -27.81 -2.61 9.46
CA VAL A 111 -28.07 -1.99 10.76
C VAL A 111 -27.60 -2.97 11.83
N SER A 112 -26.63 -2.57 12.64
CA SER A 112 -26.09 -3.37 13.75
C SER A 112 -26.12 -2.54 15.03
N ALA A 113 -26.66 -3.10 16.10
CA ALA A 113 -26.60 -2.52 17.45
C ALA A 113 -25.27 -2.81 18.16
N ASN A 114 -24.42 -3.65 17.54
CA ASN A 114 -23.15 -4.11 18.12
C ASN A 114 -21.94 -3.38 17.52
N ARG A 115 -22.07 -2.77 16.34
CA ARG A 115 -21.01 -1.93 15.77
C ARG A 115 -20.92 -0.58 16.48
N THR A 116 -19.69 -0.14 16.73
CA THR A 116 -19.39 1.24 17.09
C THR A 116 -19.50 2.18 15.88
N SER A 117 -19.48 3.50 16.11
CA SER A 117 -19.39 4.51 15.04
C SER A 117 -18.15 4.27 14.16
N ASP A 118 -17.00 4.09 14.78
CA ASP A 118 -15.71 3.95 14.09
C ASP A 118 -15.70 2.67 13.23
N GLN A 119 -16.23 1.55 13.74
CA GLN A 119 -16.37 0.33 12.95
C GLN A 119 -17.32 0.49 11.75
N THR A 120 -18.31 1.38 11.85
CA THR A 120 -19.23 1.69 10.75
C THR A 120 -18.54 2.56 9.69
N GLU A 121 -17.76 3.54 10.12
CA GLU A 121 -16.96 4.39 9.23
C GLU A 121 -15.88 3.57 8.52
N ILE A 122 -15.11 2.77 9.26
CA ILE A 122 -14.10 1.85 8.70
C ILE A 122 -14.74 0.89 7.69
N GLY A 123 -15.87 0.28 8.05
CA GLY A 123 -16.58 -0.63 7.15
C GLY A 123 -17.08 0.05 5.88
N SER A 124 -17.50 1.31 5.97
CA SER A 124 -17.93 2.09 4.80
C SER A 124 -16.75 2.54 3.95
N PHE A 125 -15.65 2.93 4.57
CA PHE A 125 -14.41 3.34 3.90
C PHE A 125 -13.86 2.22 3.01
N TRP A 126 -13.80 0.98 3.52
CA TRP A 126 -13.28 -0.17 2.78
C TRP A 126 -14.29 -0.84 1.84
N ALA A 127 -15.57 -0.45 1.84
CA ALA A 127 -16.58 -1.06 0.97
C ALA A 127 -16.59 -0.48 -0.46
N TYR A 128 -15.86 0.59 -0.72
CA TYR A 128 -15.77 1.21 -2.04
C TYR A 128 -14.47 0.77 -2.75
N ASP A 129 -14.59 -0.23 -3.62
CA ASP A 129 -13.46 -0.86 -4.32
C ASP A 129 -13.07 -0.19 -5.65
N GLU A 130 -13.77 0.86 -6.08
CA GLU A 130 -13.52 1.50 -7.37
C GLU A 130 -13.49 3.03 -7.26
N GLN A 131 -12.27 3.59 -7.24
CA GLN A 131 -12.06 4.93 -7.78
C GLN A 131 -12.20 4.81 -9.30
N ASN A 132 -13.13 5.57 -9.91
CA ASN A 132 -13.43 5.58 -11.36
C ASN A 132 -12.30 6.21 -12.20
N ASN A 133 -11.04 5.90 -11.91
CA ASN A 133 -9.89 6.35 -12.68
C ASN A 133 -9.92 5.72 -14.07
N SER A 134 -9.69 6.55 -15.10
CA SER A 134 -9.36 6.03 -16.42
C SER A 134 -7.98 5.34 -16.41
N LEU A 135 -7.64 4.62 -17.49
CA LEU A 135 -6.28 4.09 -17.68
C LEU A 135 -5.23 5.22 -17.68
N GLU A 136 -5.57 6.38 -18.24
CA GLU A 136 -4.71 7.55 -18.29
C GLU A 136 -4.49 8.13 -16.88
N ASP A 137 -5.56 8.23 -16.07
CA ASP A 137 -5.47 8.70 -14.69
C ASP A 137 -4.58 7.78 -13.85
N ASN A 138 -4.75 6.47 -13.98
CA ASN A 138 -3.89 5.51 -13.28
C ASN A 138 -2.43 5.60 -13.74
N ALA A 139 -2.17 5.72 -15.05
CA ALA A 139 -0.80 5.89 -15.56
C ALA A 139 -0.16 7.18 -15.04
N ARG A 140 -0.93 8.29 -15.00
CA ARG A 140 -0.48 9.57 -14.46
C ARG A 140 -0.22 9.49 -12.96
N LEU A 141 -1.13 8.91 -12.19
CA LEU A 141 -0.96 8.73 -10.75
C LEU A 141 0.29 7.92 -10.43
N PHE A 142 0.47 6.76 -11.06
CA PHE A 142 1.66 5.94 -10.86
C PHE A 142 2.94 6.67 -11.27
N ASN A 143 2.91 7.45 -12.36
CA ASN A 143 4.06 8.26 -12.74
C ASN A 143 4.42 9.28 -11.64
N ILE A 144 3.45 10.05 -11.16
CA ILE A 144 3.68 11.07 -10.12
C ILE A 144 4.20 10.42 -8.84
N VAL A 145 3.59 9.31 -8.39
CA VAL A 145 4.03 8.57 -7.20
C VAL A 145 5.47 8.07 -7.34
N ASN A 146 5.87 7.56 -8.51
CA ASN A 146 7.25 7.11 -8.71
C ASN A 146 8.25 8.28 -8.61
N TYR A 147 7.96 9.43 -9.23
CA TYR A 147 8.82 10.61 -9.13
C TYR A 147 8.89 11.13 -7.70
N VAL A 148 7.75 11.22 -7.00
CA VAL A 148 7.71 11.76 -5.64
C VAL A 148 8.50 10.89 -4.67
N MET A 149 8.43 9.57 -4.83
CA MET A 149 9.19 8.64 -3.99
C MET A 149 10.69 8.80 -4.21
N VAL A 150 11.15 8.96 -5.45
CA VAL A 150 12.58 9.16 -5.74
C VAL A 150 13.06 10.48 -5.14
N ASP A 151 12.36 11.59 -5.36
CA ASP A 151 12.77 12.91 -4.89
C ASP A 151 12.68 13.03 -3.36
N ALA A 152 11.69 12.38 -2.73
CA ALA A 152 11.60 12.30 -1.27
C ALA A 152 12.81 11.56 -0.70
N GLY A 153 13.25 10.49 -1.37
CA GLY A 153 14.46 9.76 -1.01
C GLY A 153 15.73 10.61 -1.14
N ILE A 154 15.87 11.36 -2.23
CA ILE A 154 16.99 12.29 -2.43
C ILE A 154 17.03 13.34 -1.31
N ALA A 155 15.90 13.98 -1.03
CA ALA A 155 15.80 15.06 -0.05
C ALA A 155 16.10 14.59 1.39
N VAL A 156 15.53 13.44 1.82
CA VAL A 156 15.77 12.93 3.17
C VAL A 156 17.19 12.37 3.32
N TRP A 157 17.79 11.77 2.29
CA TRP A 157 19.19 11.34 2.37
C TRP A 157 20.16 12.53 2.40
N ASP A 158 19.89 13.61 1.66
CA ASP A 158 20.66 14.86 1.76
C ASP A 158 20.64 15.39 3.20
N SER A 159 19.45 15.53 3.79
CA SER A 159 19.29 16.00 5.17
C SER A 159 19.99 15.11 6.19
N LYS A 160 19.88 13.79 6.04
CA LYS A 160 20.55 12.79 6.90
C LYS A 160 22.05 13.01 6.98
N TYR A 161 22.71 13.18 5.85
CA TYR A 161 24.17 13.32 5.85
C TYR A 161 24.63 14.76 6.06
N TYR A 162 23.80 15.76 5.74
CA TYR A 162 24.05 17.15 6.10
C TYR A 162 24.08 17.38 7.61
N TYR A 163 23.02 16.96 8.32
CA TYR A 163 22.93 17.14 9.78
C TYR A 163 23.68 16.07 10.57
N SER A 164 23.83 14.86 10.02
CA SER A 164 24.59 13.76 10.62
C SER A 164 24.22 13.48 12.09
N LEU A 165 22.92 13.59 12.43
CA LEU A 165 22.44 13.38 13.78
C LEU A 165 22.52 11.90 14.19
N TRP A 166 23.00 11.65 15.41
CA TRP A 166 23.09 10.30 15.98
C TRP A 166 21.72 9.62 16.16
N ARG A 167 21.71 8.29 16.19
CA ARG A 167 20.52 7.50 16.55
C ARG A 167 20.28 7.53 18.06
N PRO A 168 19.02 7.37 18.53
CA PRO A 168 18.71 7.36 19.97
C PRO A 168 19.54 6.37 20.79
N ILE A 169 19.82 5.16 20.28
CA ILE A 169 20.67 4.18 20.98
C ILE A 169 22.08 4.73 21.27
N ILE A 170 22.67 5.46 20.32
CA ILE A 170 23.99 6.09 20.49
C ILE A 170 23.88 7.20 21.53
N GLY A 171 22.89 8.08 21.39
CA GLY A 171 22.65 9.18 22.32
C GLY A 171 22.42 8.72 23.76
N ILE A 172 21.52 7.75 24.02
CA ILE A 172 21.20 7.26 25.37
C ILE A 172 22.40 6.59 26.04
N ARG A 173 23.19 5.82 25.28
CA ARG A 173 24.36 5.12 25.82
C ARG A 173 25.58 6.02 26.03
N GLN A 174 25.69 7.12 25.28
CA GLN A 174 26.89 7.97 25.27
C GLN A 174 26.71 9.35 25.92
N ARG A 175 25.48 9.87 26.06
CA ARG A 175 25.26 11.25 26.52
C ARG A 175 25.45 11.40 28.03
N THR A 176 26.61 11.89 28.43
CA THR A 176 27.03 12.06 29.83
C THR A 176 26.48 13.30 30.55
N THR A 177 25.79 14.19 29.82
CA THR A 177 25.28 15.47 30.37
C THR A 177 23.93 15.33 31.10
N SER A 178 23.27 14.17 31.02
CA SER A 178 22.08 13.84 31.80
C SER A 178 22.41 12.72 32.80
N ASN A 179 21.72 12.69 33.95
CA ASN A 179 21.80 11.60 34.92
C ASN A 179 21.15 10.28 34.41
N VAL A 180 20.96 10.14 33.10
CA VAL A 180 20.20 9.07 32.43
C VAL A 180 21.10 8.40 31.39
N VAL A 181 22.29 8.01 31.79
CA VAL A 181 23.14 7.13 30.97
C VAL A 181 22.73 5.69 31.27
N ASP A 182 22.01 5.08 30.34
CA ASP A 182 21.74 3.64 30.36
C ASP A 182 22.57 2.96 29.27
N ARG A 183 23.71 2.38 29.67
CA ARG A 183 24.62 1.66 28.76
C ARG A 183 24.03 0.38 28.20
N ASN A 184 23.00 -0.17 28.84
CA ASN A 184 22.35 -1.42 28.46
C ASN A 184 21.09 -1.20 27.62
N TRP A 185 20.61 0.05 27.50
CA TRP A 185 19.40 0.39 26.73
C TRP A 185 19.46 -0.15 25.30
N ARG A 186 18.36 -0.71 24.81
CA ARG A 186 18.19 -1.20 23.44
C ARG A 186 16.86 -0.69 22.88
N PRO A 187 16.76 -0.39 21.56
CA PRO A 187 15.47 -0.12 20.93
C PRO A 187 14.61 -1.39 20.98
N LEU A 188 13.27 -1.26 20.99
CA LEU A 188 12.35 -2.41 20.91
C LEU A 188 12.22 -2.94 19.49
N GLY A 189 12.27 -2.04 18.51
CA GLY A 189 12.11 -2.36 17.10
C GLY A 189 13.43 -2.77 16.44
N ALA A 190 13.29 -3.59 15.40
CA ALA A 190 14.31 -3.94 14.44
C ALA A 190 13.65 -3.90 13.06
N PRO A 191 14.24 -3.24 12.04
CA PRO A 191 13.75 -3.36 10.67
C PRO A 191 13.63 -4.84 10.28
N THR A 192 12.47 -5.23 9.75
CA THR A 192 12.14 -6.60 9.33
C THR A 192 13.05 -7.16 8.24
N ASN A 193 13.87 -6.31 7.62
CA ASN A 193 14.79 -6.65 6.55
C ASN A 193 16.23 -6.95 7.04
N GLY A 194 16.48 -6.95 8.36
CA GLY A 194 17.82 -7.19 8.92
C GLY A 194 17.91 -8.42 9.82
N THR A 195 19.14 -8.90 10.00
CA THR A 195 19.46 -10.05 10.85
C THR A 195 19.64 -9.61 12.30
N GLY A 196 18.56 -9.55 13.08
CA GLY A 196 18.64 -9.44 14.54
C GLY A 196 17.48 -8.70 15.20
N ASP A 197 17.31 -8.94 16.51
CA ASP A 197 16.36 -8.20 17.35
C ASP A 197 17.00 -6.90 17.85
N ASN A 198 16.19 -5.85 18.04
CA ASN A 198 16.58 -4.61 18.71
C ASN A 198 17.76 -3.84 18.04
N PHE A 199 17.74 -3.69 16.71
CA PHE A 199 18.73 -2.90 15.95
C PHE A 199 18.12 -1.65 15.31
N THR A 200 18.93 -0.60 15.14
CA THR A 200 18.54 0.61 14.40
C THR A 200 19.20 0.62 13.03
N PRO A 201 18.56 1.13 11.96
CA PRO A 201 19.16 1.18 10.63
C PRO A 201 20.48 1.95 10.56
N GLU A 202 21.30 1.55 9.60
CA GLU A 202 22.66 2.03 9.35
C GLU A 202 22.73 3.40 8.63
N PHE A 203 21.91 4.36 9.03
CA PHE A 203 21.93 5.73 8.51
C PHE A 203 21.55 6.75 9.59
N SER A 204 21.90 8.02 9.37
CA SER A 204 21.61 9.13 10.30
C SER A 204 20.11 9.25 10.63
N SER A 205 19.82 9.76 11.82
CA SER A 205 18.47 9.76 12.38
C SER A 205 17.57 10.89 11.90
N TYR A 206 18.12 12.03 11.46
CA TYR A 206 17.36 13.23 11.16
C TYR A 206 17.42 13.59 9.67
N ASP A 207 16.29 13.80 9.00
CA ASP A 207 14.90 13.59 9.42
C ASP A 207 14.44 12.13 9.19
N SER A 208 13.18 11.81 9.50
CA SER A 208 12.65 10.45 9.39
C SER A 208 12.28 10.10 7.94
N GLY A 209 12.96 9.10 7.35
CA GLY A 209 12.68 8.67 5.97
C GLY A 209 11.26 8.14 5.77
N HIS A 210 10.75 7.32 6.69
CA HIS A 210 9.37 6.82 6.61
C HIS A 210 8.35 7.96 6.60
N ALA A 211 8.55 8.97 7.46
CA ALA A 211 7.68 10.16 7.47
C ALA A 211 7.78 10.94 6.16
N THR A 212 8.98 11.14 5.61
CA THR A 212 9.16 11.86 4.35
C THR A 212 8.54 11.13 3.17
N PHE A 213 8.82 9.83 2.97
CA PHE A 213 8.23 9.05 1.88
C PHE A 213 6.71 8.96 2.00
N GLY A 214 6.23 8.62 3.20
CA GLY A 214 4.81 8.45 3.45
C GLY A 214 4.04 9.75 3.21
N SER A 215 4.52 10.84 3.80
CA SER A 215 3.88 12.15 3.66
C SER A 215 3.89 12.64 2.21
N ALA A 216 4.96 12.39 1.45
CA ALA A 216 5.03 12.73 0.03
C ALA A 216 3.99 12.00 -0.81
N VAL A 217 3.85 10.68 -0.62
CA VAL A 217 2.88 9.87 -1.39
C VAL A 217 1.44 10.23 -1.02
N PHE A 218 1.12 10.36 0.27
CA PHE A 218 -0.24 10.69 0.69
C PHE A 218 -0.64 12.11 0.28
N TYR A 219 0.29 13.07 0.33
CA TYR A 219 0.04 14.41 -0.17
C TYR A 219 -0.30 14.39 -1.68
N VAL A 220 0.45 13.62 -2.48
CA VAL A 220 0.13 13.41 -3.91
C VAL A 220 -1.25 12.79 -4.09
N LEU A 221 -1.61 11.77 -3.30
CA LEU A 221 -2.93 11.14 -3.38
C LEU A 221 -4.05 12.13 -3.06
N CYS A 222 -3.91 12.93 -1.99
CA CYS A 222 -4.89 13.97 -1.64
C CYS A 222 -5.08 14.96 -2.79
N ARG A 223 -3.97 15.46 -3.35
CA ARG A 223 -3.98 16.40 -4.47
C ARG A 223 -4.52 15.80 -5.77
N PHE A 224 -4.25 14.52 -6.03
CA PHE A 224 -4.71 13.84 -7.24
C PHE A 224 -6.22 13.61 -7.24
N TYR A 225 -6.78 13.27 -6.07
CA TYR A 225 -8.20 12.97 -5.91
C TYR A 225 -9.04 14.17 -5.43
N ASP A 226 -8.45 15.36 -5.33
CA ASP A 226 -9.10 16.56 -4.77
C ASP A 226 -9.73 16.29 -3.40
N ALA A 227 -9.05 15.47 -2.60
CA ALA A 227 -9.48 15.06 -1.28
C ALA A 227 -8.82 15.97 -0.23
N ASP A 228 -9.59 16.94 0.26
CA ASP A 228 -9.12 17.95 1.22
C ASP A 228 -8.99 17.43 2.67
N ASP A 229 -9.37 16.18 2.96
CA ASP A 229 -9.46 15.67 4.34
C ASP A 229 -9.03 14.20 4.51
N ILE A 230 -7.79 13.88 4.11
CA ILE A 230 -7.14 12.65 4.57
C ILE A 230 -6.05 13.04 5.57
N SER A 231 -6.41 13.07 6.85
CA SER A 231 -5.41 13.12 7.92
C SER A 231 -4.64 11.80 7.95
N PHE A 232 -3.31 11.86 7.95
CA PHE A 232 -2.45 10.70 8.08
C PHE A 232 -1.39 10.96 9.14
N GLU A 233 -1.20 9.99 10.03
CA GLU A 233 -0.12 10.00 11.01
C GLU A 233 0.86 8.87 10.67
N PHE A 234 2.10 9.22 10.37
CA PHE A 234 3.16 8.25 10.12
C PHE A 234 3.92 7.94 11.40
N GLN A 235 3.78 6.70 11.87
CA GLN A 235 4.57 6.15 12.96
C GLN A 235 5.54 5.11 12.39
N SER A 236 6.84 5.28 12.65
CA SER A 236 7.86 4.34 12.18
C SER A 236 7.88 3.07 13.04
N ASP A 237 8.14 1.92 12.41
CA ASP A 237 8.30 0.61 13.08
C ASP A 237 9.47 0.51 14.08
N GLU A 238 10.37 1.52 14.15
CA GLU A 238 11.51 1.49 15.07
C GLU A 238 11.13 1.68 16.56
N TYR A 239 9.94 2.20 16.85
CA TYR A 239 9.22 2.10 18.14
C TYR A 239 7.94 2.93 18.01
N ASN A 240 6.82 2.42 18.53
CA ASN A 240 5.59 3.16 18.83
C ASN A 240 5.88 4.54 19.48
N GLY A 241 6.04 5.59 18.67
CA GLY A 241 5.96 6.99 19.09
C GLY A 241 7.21 7.62 19.71
N VAL A 242 8.42 7.03 19.62
CA VAL A 242 9.63 7.66 20.22
C VAL A 242 10.87 7.65 19.31
N HIS A 243 10.72 8.11 18.06
CA HIS A 243 11.78 8.93 17.49
C HIS A 243 11.75 10.33 18.14
N TRP A 244 12.80 11.14 18.01
CA TRP A 244 12.65 12.55 18.37
C TRP A 244 11.45 13.10 17.59
N ARG A 245 10.43 13.61 18.28
CA ARG A 245 9.18 14.08 17.67
C ARG A 245 9.45 15.01 16.48
N ILE A 246 10.49 15.84 16.61
CA ILE A 246 10.99 16.73 15.55
C ILE A 246 11.44 15.98 14.27
N ASN A 247 12.03 14.78 14.36
CA ASN A 247 12.43 14.02 13.17
C ASN A 247 11.21 13.57 12.35
N GLN A 248 10.09 13.28 13.00
CA GLN A 248 8.85 12.88 12.34
C GLN A 248 8.13 14.10 11.75
N GLU A 249 7.99 15.17 12.53
CA GLU A 249 7.33 16.42 12.10
C GLU A 249 8.07 17.05 10.91
N GLU A 250 9.40 17.09 10.96
CA GLU A 250 10.21 17.64 9.85
C GLU A 250 10.19 16.71 8.63
N GLY A 251 10.21 15.39 8.84
CA GLY A 251 10.03 14.42 7.76
C GLY A 251 8.68 14.57 7.06
N GLN A 252 7.60 14.72 7.83
CA GLN A 252 6.27 14.96 7.27
C GLN A 252 6.23 16.28 6.49
N SER A 253 6.77 17.37 7.06
CA SER A 253 6.85 18.67 6.40
C SER A 253 7.64 18.62 5.09
N MET A 254 8.79 17.94 5.10
CA MET A 254 9.61 17.74 3.90
C MET A 254 8.86 16.93 2.85
N GLY A 255 8.22 15.83 3.25
CA GLY A 255 7.44 14.99 2.34
C GLY A 255 6.32 15.78 1.65
N GLN A 256 5.57 16.61 2.39
CA GLN A 256 4.53 17.48 1.81
C GLN A 256 5.10 18.46 0.79
N LYS A 257 6.25 19.09 1.10
CA LYS A 257 6.90 20.05 0.19
C LYS A 257 7.36 19.37 -1.11
N VAL A 258 7.98 18.20 -1.01
CA VAL A 258 8.38 17.40 -2.19
C VAL A 258 7.16 16.96 -2.97
N GLY A 259 6.13 16.45 -2.28
CA GLY A 259 4.85 16.06 -2.85
C GLY A 259 4.19 17.18 -3.66
N SER A 260 4.05 18.36 -3.07
CA SER A 260 3.52 19.52 -3.78
C SER A 260 4.36 19.87 -4.99
N PHE A 261 5.68 19.99 -4.82
CA PHE A 261 6.56 20.41 -5.91
C PHE A 261 6.47 19.46 -7.11
N VAL A 262 6.64 18.16 -6.89
CA VAL A 262 6.59 17.15 -7.97
C VAL A 262 5.22 17.11 -8.63
N PHE A 263 4.15 17.15 -7.82
CA PHE A 263 2.78 17.18 -8.35
C PHE A 263 2.56 18.39 -9.26
N ASP A 264 3.00 19.58 -8.86
CA ASP A 264 2.85 20.81 -9.63
C ASP A 264 3.67 20.80 -10.94
N GLN A 265 4.81 20.11 -10.98
CA GLN A 265 5.62 19.95 -12.19
C GLN A 265 5.03 18.95 -13.19
N LEU A 266 4.40 17.88 -12.71
CA LEU A 266 3.87 16.79 -13.54
C LEU A 266 2.39 16.95 -13.86
N SER A 267 1.74 17.99 -13.33
CA SER A 267 0.31 18.27 -13.55
C SER A 267 0.01 19.36 -14.57
N GLN A 268 1.05 19.96 -15.15
CA GLN A 268 0.98 20.90 -16.28
C GLN A 268 1.01 20.15 -17.61
#